data_AF-A0AAC9U1C9-F1
#
_entry.id   AF-A0AAC9U1C9-F1
#
_cell.length_a   1.000
_cell.length_b   1.000
_cell.length_c   1.000
_cell.angle_alpha   90.00
_cell.angle_beta   90.00
_cell.angle_gamma   90.00
#
_symmetry.space_group_name_H-M   'P 1'
#
loop_
_entity.id
_entity.type
_entity.pdbx_description
1 polymer ?
#
loop_
_entity_poly.entity_id
_entity_poly.type
_entity_poly.pdbx_seq_one_letter_code
_entity_poly.pdbx_strand_id
1 'polypeptide(L)'
;MLMFISRDLDVFQSEFDLSEVSSELARDFENLVLADITQSKINDVEYLRWVMVAVEDESPIGYCYFRHHIKKSVTYIGQIYVDKEARGKAIARKLLNMSLDFSFSLLPNQVEIHFTTKELNASKLVDLFFYRAMKQKRNDKFFDIKATAFSSKLELIT
;
A
#
# COMPACT_ATOMS: atom_id res chain seq x y z
N MET A 1 2.37 22.81 3.05
CA MET A 1 1.83 22.01 4.19
C MET A 1 1.79 20.54 3.79
N LEU A 2 2.37 19.64 4.60
CA LEU A 2 2.35 18.19 4.34
C LEU A 2 1.09 17.55 4.93
N MET A 3 0.28 16.91 4.07
CA MET A 3 -0.94 16.19 4.42
C MET A 3 -0.86 14.73 4.00
N PHE A 4 -1.66 13.89 4.65
CA PHE A 4 -1.82 12.49 4.30
C PHE A 4 -3.31 12.19 4.15
N ILE A 5 -3.71 11.66 3.00
CA ILE A 5 -5.11 11.43 2.66
C ILE A 5 -5.32 9.99 2.20
N SER A 6 -6.50 9.45 2.51
CA SER A 6 -6.98 8.19 1.96
C SER A 6 -7.91 8.46 0.80
N ARG A 7 -7.74 7.72 -0.29
CA ARG A 7 -8.63 7.72 -1.45
C ARG A 7 -8.89 6.32 -1.93
N ASP A 8 -10.12 6.09 -2.39
CA ASP A 8 -10.38 5.01 -3.32
C ASP A 8 -9.51 5.20 -4.58
N LEU A 9 -9.10 4.11 -5.22
CA LEU A 9 -8.21 4.17 -6.38
C LEU A 9 -8.78 5.02 -7.53
N ASP A 10 -10.07 4.89 -7.83
CA ASP A 10 -10.68 5.59 -8.97
C ASP A 10 -10.83 7.09 -8.68
N VAL A 11 -11.10 7.43 -7.41
CA VAL A 11 -11.12 8.82 -6.95
C VAL A 11 -9.72 9.42 -7.00
N PHE A 12 -8.69 8.67 -6.58
CA PHE A 12 -7.30 9.14 -6.67
C PHE A 12 -6.90 9.46 -8.11
N GLN A 13 -7.24 8.58 -9.07
CA GLN A 13 -6.91 8.77 -10.48
C GLN A 13 -7.63 9.97 -11.12
N SER A 14 -8.81 10.35 -10.60
CA SER A 14 -9.56 11.50 -11.10
C SER A 14 -9.20 12.81 -10.38
N GLU A 15 -8.80 12.76 -9.12
CA GLU A 15 -8.39 13.94 -8.32
C GLU A 15 -6.97 14.39 -8.64
N PHE A 16 -6.07 13.45 -8.98
CA PHE A 16 -4.66 13.75 -9.21
C PHE A 16 -4.23 13.36 -10.63
N ASP A 17 -3.95 14.37 -11.46
CA ASP A 17 -3.21 14.14 -12.71
C ASP A 17 -1.72 13.98 -12.39
N LEU A 18 -1.29 12.74 -12.16
CA LEU A 18 0.10 12.44 -11.83
C LEU A 18 1.08 12.85 -12.94
N SER A 19 0.61 12.94 -14.20
CA SER A 19 1.45 13.30 -15.34
C SER A 19 1.90 14.77 -15.28
N GLU A 20 1.09 15.63 -14.66
CA GLU A 20 1.41 17.05 -14.43
C GLU A 20 2.28 17.26 -13.19
N VAL A 21 2.36 16.27 -12.30
CA VAL A 21 3.08 16.38 -11.02
C VAL A 21 4.51 15.86 -11.13
N SER A 22 4.69 14.61 -11.54
CA SER A 22 6.00 13.96 -11.59
C SER A 22 5.98 12.82 -12.60
N SER A 23 6.82 12.92 -13.62
CA SER A 23 6.95 11.88 -14.64
C SER A 23 7.45 10.55 -14.07
N GLU A 24 8.23 10.58 -12.98
CA GLU A 24 8.67 9.37 -12.27
C GLU A 24 7.50 8.74 -11.51
N LEU A 25 6.73 9.55 -10.78
CA LEU A 25 5.60 9.09 -9.97
C LEU A 25 4.48 8.53 -10.87
N ALA A 26 4.11 9.24 -11.93
CA ALA A 26 3.12 8.78 -12.91
C ALA A 26 3.54 7.44 -13.54
N ARG A 27 4.79 7.36 -14.00
CA ARG A 27 5.33 6.14 -14.61
C ARG A 27 5.37 4.97 -13.64
N ASP A 28 5.81 5.18 -12.40
CA ASP A 28 5.89 4.12 -11.40
C ASP A 28 4.50 3.68 -10.93
N PHE A 29 3.53 4.59 -10.88
CA PHE A 29 2.13 4.27 -10.61
C PHE A 29 1.54 3.39 -11.72
N GLU A 30 1.68 3.78 -12.98
CA GLU A 30 1.27 2.99 -14.15
C GLU A 30 1.91 1.59 -14.14
N ASN A 31 3.24 1.55 -14.04
CA ASN A 31 4.00 0.31 -14.18
C ASN A 31 3.86 -0.66 -13.01
N LEU A 32 3.50 -0.18 -11.82
CA LEU A 32 3.54 -1.00 -10.61
C LEU A 32 2.17 -1.16 -9.94
N VAL A 33 1.26 -0.20 -10.10
CA VAL A 33 -0.10 -0.27 -9.55
C VAL A 33 -1.09 -0.75 -10.61
N LEU A 34 -1.13 -0.11 -11.78
CA LEU A 34 -2.07 -0.51 -12.83
C LEU A 34 -1.67 -1.84 -13.49
N ALA A 35 -0.37 -2.09 -13.63
CA ALA A 35 0.14 -3.39 -14.07
C ALA A 35 -0.25 -4.51 -13.09
N ASP A 36 -0.18 -4.29 -11.77
CA ASP A 36 -0.58 -5.25 -10.75
C ASP A 36 -2.09 -5.56 -10.84
N ILE A 37 -2.93 -4.56 -11.10
CA ILE A 37 -4.37 -4.76 -11.33
C ILE A 37 -4.62 -5.58 -12.60
N THR A 38 -3.94 -5.23 -13.68
CA THR A 38 -4.12 -5.85 -15.01
C THR A 38 -3.62 -7.29 -15.02
N GLN A 39 -2.42 -7.56 -14.48
CA GLN A 39 -1.78 -8.88 -14.52
C GLN A 39 -2.42 -9.87 -13.56
N SER A 40 -2.88 -9.41 -12.40
CA SER A 40 -3.54 -10.30 -11.44
C SER A 40 -4.95 -10.73 -11.88
N LYS A 41 -5.47 -10.24 -13.02
CA LYS A 41 -6.85 -10.47 -13.50
C LYS A 41 -7.89 -10.19 -12.41
N ILE A 42 -7.61 -9.19 -11.59
CA ILE A 42 -8.38 -8.89 -10.39
C ILE A 42 -9.65 -8.18 -10.80
N ASN A 43 -10.75 -8.89 -10.65
CA ASN A 43 -12.07 -8.32 -10.86
C ASN A 43 -12.37 -7.33 -9.72
N ASP A 44 -12.84 -6.12 -10.07
CA ASP A 44 -13.22 -5.06 -9.14
C ASP A 44 -14.27 -5.52 -8.12
N VAL A 45 -15.06 -6.54 -8.48
CA VAL A 45 -16.06 -7.14 -7.60
C VAL A 45 -15.45 -7.85 -6.38
N GLU A 46 -14.19 -8.31 -6.48
CA GLU A 46 -13.57 -9.14 -5.44
C GLU A 46 -12.63 -8.37 -4.52
N TYR A 47 -12.27 -7.14 -4.89
CA TYR A 47 -11.25 -6.36 -4.22
C TYR A 47 -11.68 -4.92 -3.99
N LEU A 48 -11.44 -4.45 -2.77
CA LEU A 48 -11.49 -3.03 -2.46
C LEU A 48 -10.07 -2.46 -2.60
N ARG A 49 -9.92 -1.29 -3.23
CA ARG A 49 -8.62 -0.72 -3.60
C ARG A 49 -8.47 0.70 -3.07
N TRP A 50 -7.35 0.97 -2.40
CA TRP A 50 -7.09 2.28 -1.85
C TRP A 50 -5.66 2.75 -2.10
N VAL A 51 -5.54 4.06 -2.11
CA VAL A 51 -4.26 4.76 -2.15
C VAL A 51 -4.20 5.67 -0.94
N MET A 52 -3.16 5.48 -0.13
CA MET A 52 -2.77 6.45 0.88
C MET A 52 -1.77 7.40 0.23
N VAL A 53 -2.07 8.70 0.22
CA VAL A 53 -1.29 9.70 -0.54
C VAL A 53 -0.67 10.70 0.42
N ALA A 54 0.60 11.05 0.21
CA ALA A 54 1.25 12.16 0.84
C ALA A 54 1.21 13.37 -0.11
N VAL A 55 0.67 14.49 0.35
CA VAL A 55 0.46 15.71 -0.44
C VAL A 55 1.22 16.86 0.20
N GLU A 56 2.11 17.52 -0.55
CA GLU A 56 2.82 18.73 -0.13
C GLU A 56 2.45 19.86 -1.10
N ASP A 57 1.87 20.93 -0.56
CA ASP A 57 1.43 22.10 -1.33
C ASP A 57 0.51 21.73 -2.51
N GLU A 58 -0.53 20.95 -2.19
CA GLU A 58 -1.56 20.44 -3.13
C GLU A 58 -1.05 19.41 -4.16
N SER A 59 0.26 19.14 -4.20
CA SER A 59 0.86 18.18 -5.11
C SER A 59 1.14 16.84 -4.42
N PRO A 60 0.77 15.69 -5.01
CA PRO A 60 1.11 14.37 -4.47
C PRO A 60 2.61 14.12 -4.60
N ILE A 61 3.28 13.84 -3.47
CA ILE A 61 4.74 13.60 -3.41
C ILE A 61 5.09 12.16 -3.02
N GLY A 62 4.09 11.29 -2.90
CA GLY A 62 4.26 9.89 -2.57
C GLY A 62 2.93 9.20 -2.31
N TYR A 63 2.94 7.88 -2.41
CA TYR A 63 1.75 7.07 -2.19
C TYR A 63 2.09 5.68 -1.63
N CYS A 64 1.09 5.04 -1.02
CA CYS A 64 1.07 3.62 -0.70
C CYS A 64 -0.23 3.04 -1.23
N TYR A 65 -0.13 2.16 -2.21
CA TYR A 65 -1.26 1.43 -2.76
C TYR A 65 -1.47 0.12 -1.98
N PHE A 66 -2.72 -0.21 -1.69
CA PHE A 66 -3.08 -1.50 -1.11
C PHE A 66 -4.48 -1.92 -1.57
N ARG A 67 -4.70 -3.23 -1.57
CA ARG A 67 -5.97 -3.85 -1.96
C ARG A 67 -6.38 -4.91 -0.95
N HIS A 68 -7.67 -5.06 -0.73
CA HIS A 68 -8.23 -6.07 0.16
C HIS A 68 -9.16 -7.02 -0.59
N HIS A 69 -8.87 -8.31 -0.53
CA HIS A 69 -9.73 -9.33 -1.11
C HIS A 69 -10.88 -9.65 -0.14
N ILE A 70 -12.10 -9.27 -0.53
CA ILE A 70 -13.29 -9.31 0.32
C ILE A 70 -13.60 -10.74 0.82
N LYS A 71 -13.56 -11.74 -0.08
CA LYS A 71 -13.93 -13.13 0.26
C LYS A 71 -12.87 -13.86 1.08
N LYS A 72 -11.59 -13.60 0.80
CA LYS A 72 -10.47 -14.28 1.46
C LYS A 72 -10.02 -13.55 2.73
N SER A 73 -10.49 -12.33 2.96
CA SER A 73 -10.06 -11.45 4.04
C SER A 73 -8.54 -11.25 4.09
N VAL A 74 -7.92 -11.10 2.91
CA VAL A 74 -6.48 -10.89 2.75
C VAL A 74 -6.23 -9.47 2.25
N THR A 75 -5.37 -8.73 2.95
CA THR A 75 -4.92 -7.41 2.50
C THR A 75 -3.53 -7.49 1.91
N TYR A 76 -3.38 -6.98 0.70
CA TYR A 76 -2.12 -6.85 0.00
C TYR A 76 -1.70 -5.39 0.04
N ILE A 77 -0.72 -5.07 0.88
CA ILE A 77 -0.01 -3.80 0.83
C ILE A 77 1.00 -3.91 -0.32
N GLY A 78 0.69 -3.18 -1.38
CA GLY A 78 1.50 -3.13 -2.57
C GLY A 78 2.59 -2.07 -2.46
N GLN A 79 2.68 -1.27 -3.51
CA GLN A 79 3.78 -0.36 -3.78
C GLN A 79 3.76 0.86 -2.87
N ILE A 80 4.93 1.21 -2.35
CA ILE A 80 5.17 2.48 -1.67
C ILE A 80 6.16 3.28 -2.51
N TYR A 81 5.75 4.47 -2.90
CA TYR A 81 6.57 5.41 -3.65
C TYR A 81 6.67 6.74 -2.89
N VAL A 82 7.84 7.36 -2.96
CA VAL A 82 8.08 8.73 -2.48
C VAL A 82 8.99 9.41 -3.50
N ASP A 83 8.57 10.59 -3.94
CA ASP A 83 9.35 11.44 -4.85
C ASP A 83 10.75 11.65 -4.30
N LYS A 84 11.75 11.64 -5.19
CA LYS A 84 13.16 11.70 -4.82
C LYS A 84 13.48 12.88 -3.91
N GLU A 85 12.94 14.05 -4.22
CA GLU A 85 13.14 15.30 -3.47
C GLU A 85 12.47 15.28 -2.08
N ALA A 86 11.48 14.40 -1.89
CA ALA A 86 10.76 14.21 -0.63
C ALA A 86 11.32 13.06 0.24
N ARG A 87 12.31 12.30 -0.25
CA ARG A 87 12.93 11.21 0.49
C ARG A 87 13.71 11.73 1.70
N GLY A 88 13.93 10.86 2.69
CA GLY A 88 14.57 11.23 3.96
C GLY A 88 13.62 11.89 4.99
N LYS A 89 12.43 12.33 4.59
CA LYS A 89 11.42 12.95 5.47
C LYS A 89 10.50 11.93 6.19
N ALA A 90 10.89 10.66 6.26
CA ALA A 90 10.10 9.55 6.84
C ALA A 90 8.68 9.34 6.25
N ILE A 91 8.40 9.88 5.06
CA ILE A 91 7.08 9.80 4.40
C ILE A 91 6.65 8.35 4.14
N ALA A 92 7.54 7.51 3.59
CA ALA A 92 7.25 6.09 3.32
C ALA A 92 6.84 5.33 4.59
N ARG A 93 7.49 5.63 5.73
CA ARG A 93 7.14 5.05 7.03
C ARG A 93 5.75 5.48 7.49
N LYS A 94 5.39 6.75 7.29
CA LYS A 94 4.08 7.27 7.68
C LYS A 94 2.97 6.73 6.78
N LEU A 95 3.22 6.65 5.47
CA LEU A 95 2.33 5.99 4.50
C LEU A 95 2.03 4.55 4.90
N LEU A 96 3.07 3.74 5.16
CA LEU A 96 2.89 2.35 5.59
C LEU A 96 2.07 2.22 6.88
N ASN A 97 2.39 3.04 7.91
CA ASN A 97 1.62 3.01 9.16
C ASN A 97 0.16 3.35 8.94
N MET A 98 -0.14 4.39 8.16
CA MET A 98 -1.53 4.80 7.90
C MET A 98 -2.29 3.75 7.09
N SER A 99 -1.66 3.12 6.10
CA SER A 99 -2.28 2.02 5.35
C SER A 99 -2.57 0.81 6.24
N LEU A 100 -1.66 0.50 7.18
CA LEU A 100 -1.88 -0.55 8.19
C LEU A 100 -2.99 -0.19 9.17
N ASP A 101 -2.98 1.03 9.70
CA ASP A 101 -4.03 1.53 10.60
C ASP A 101 -5.40 1.48 9.92
N PHE A 102 -5.49 1.92 8.66
CA PHE A 102 -6.68 1.82 7.85
C PHE A 102 -7.13 0.36 7.72
N SER A 103 -6.20 -0.52 7.32
CA SER A 103 -6.51 -1.95 7.11
C SER A 103 -7.05 -2.61 8.37
N PHE A 104 -6.37 -2.42 9.51
CA PHE A 104 -6.74 -3.03 10.78
C PHE A 104 -8.01 -2.43 11.40
N SER A 105 -8.37 -1.20 11.06
CA SER A 105 -9.54 -0.52 11.65
C SER A 105 -10.82 -0.70 10.84
N LEU A 106 -10.72 -0.78 9.52
CA LEU A 106 -11.88 -0.70 8.63
C LEU A 106 -12.22 -2.02 7.94
N LEU A 107 -11.29 -2.97 7.87
CA LEU A 107 -11.52 -4.23 7.17
C LEU A 107 -11.94 -5.31 8.18
N PRO A 108 -13.18 -5.84 8.09
CA PRO A 108 -13.65 -6.83 9.03
C PRO A 108 -12.84 -8.13 8.88
N ASN A 109 -12.48 -8.73 10.02
CA ASN A 109 -11.95 -10.09 10.11
C ASN A 109 -10.69 -10.30 9.24
N GLN A 110 -9.76 -9.35 9.23
CA GLN A 110 -8.52 -9.51 8.49
C GLN A 110 -7.76 -10.75 8.99
N VAL A 111 -7.54 -11.72 8.09
CA VAL A 111 -6.88 -13.00 8.44
C VAL A 111 -5.43 -12.98 8.00
N GLU A 112 -5.13 -12.35 6.86
CA GLU A 112 -3.76 -12.26 6.35
C GLU A 112 -3.43 -10.86 5.85
N ILE A 113 -2.16 -10.49 5.99
CA ILE A 113 -1.60 -9.27 5.43
C ILE A 113 -0.27 -9.55 4.74
N HIS A 114 -0.19 -9.09 3.51
CA HIS A 114 0.90 -9.35 2.59
C HIS A 114 1.56 -8.02 2.24
N PHE A 115 2.90 -7.94 2.26
CA PHE A 115 3.63 -6.74 1.89
C PHE A 115 4.61 -7.02 0.75
N THR A 116 4.40 -6.33 -0.37
CA THR A 116 5.29 -6.43 -1.54
C THR A 116 6.42 -5.43 -1.40
N THR A 117 7.67 -5.89 -1.43
CA THR A 117 8.87 -5.05 -1.35
C THR A 117 9.87 -5.42 -2.45
N LYS A 118 10.73 -4.49 -2.89
CA LYS A 118 11.86 -4.84 -3.76
C LYS A 118 13.05 -5.40 -2.97
N GLU A 119 13.12 -5.12 -1.67
CA GLU A 119 14.24 -5.48 -0.80
C GLU A 119 13.72 -6.17 0.47
N LEU A 120 13.79 -7.51 0.51
CA LEU A 120 13.24 -8.31 1.60
C LEU A 120 14.09 -8.28 2.88
N ASN A 121 15.42 -8.31 2.76
CA ASN A 121 16.29 -8.68 3.88
C ASN A 121 17.04 -7.51 4.54
N ALA A 122 16.77 -6.26 4.14
CA ALA A 122 17.45 -5.07 4.68
C ALA A 122 16.53 -3.84 4.82
N SER A 123 15.23 -4.00 4.56
CA SER A 123 14.32 -2.86 4.52
C SER A 123 13.72 -2.56 5.89
N LYS A 124 14.03 -1.38 6.43
CA LYS A 124 13.39 -0.85 7.66
C LYS A 124 11.86 -0.79 7.55
N LEU A 125 11.30 -0.76 6.34
CA LEU A 125 9.85 -0.81 6.12
C LEU A 125 9.29 -2.22 6.33
N VAL A 126 10.05 -3.26 5.96
CA VAL A 126 9.67 -4.66 6.19
C VAL A 126 9.68 -4.96 7.70
N ASP A 127 10.72 -4.52 8.41
CA ASP A 127 10.78 -4.65 9.88
C ASP A 127 9.59 -3.96 10.55
N LEU A 128 9.28 -2.73 10.11
CA LEU A 128 8.13 -1.97 10.60
C LEU A 128 6.82 -2.72 10.32
N PHE A 129 6.64 -3.24 9.11
CA PHE A 129 5.46 -4.01 8.72
C PHE A 129 5.24 -5.21 9.65
N PHE A 130 6.26 -6.05 9.85
CA PHE A 130 6.14 -7.20 10.74
C PHE A 130 5.90 -6.80 12.19
N TYR A 131 6.61 -5.76 12.68
CA TYR A 131 6.38 -5.24 14.03
C TYR A 131 4.92 -4.81 14.24
N ARG A 132 4.36 -4.07 13.28
CA ARG A 132 2.98 -3.57 13.33
C ARG A 132 1.97 -4.72 13.28
N ALA A 133 2.15 -5.69 12.40
CA ALA A 133 1.27 -6.85 12.30
C ALA A 133 1.30 -7.71 13.58
N MET A 134 2.49 -7.95 14.16
CA MET A 134 2.62 -8.64 15.45
C MET A 134 1.91 -7.89 16.59
N LYS A 135 2.00 -6.56 16.60
CA LYS A 135 1.30 -5.75 17.61
C LYS A 135 -0.21 -5.86 17.45
N GLN A 136 -0.71 -5.85 16.22
CA GLN A 136 -2.14 -6.05 15.96
C GLN A 136 -2.60 -7.43 16.44
N LYS A 137 -1.85 -8.51 16.11
CA LYS A 137 -2.13 -9.87 16.58
C LYS A 137 -2.24 -9.98 18.10
N ARG A 138 -1.47 -9.20 18.87
CA ARG A 138 -1.56 -9.20 20.35
C ARG A 138 -2.80 -8.46 20.87
N ASN A 139 -3.29 -7.49 20.12
CA ASN A 139 -4.43 -6.67 20.51
C ASN A 139 -5.76 -7.30 20.08
N ASP A 140 -5.77 -8.02 18.96
CA ASP A 140 -6.93 -8.71 18.45
C ASP A 140 -7.17 -10.01 19.25
N LYS A 141 -8.38 -10.13 19.82
CA LYS A 141 -8.78 -11.29 20.61
C LYS A 141 -9.47 -12.38 19.77
N PHE A 142 -9.83 -12.05 18.53
CA PHE A 142 -10.73 -12.85 17.72
C PHE A 142 -10.05 -13.38 16.45
N PHE A 143 -9.06 -12.66 15.91
CA PHE A 143 -8.39 -13.04 14.66
C PHE A 143 -6.88 -13.15 14.84
N ASP A 144 -6.30 -14.26 14.36
CA ASP A 144 -4.86 -14.39 14.23
C ASP A 144 -4.41 -13.91 12.83
N ILE A 145 -3.84 -12.71 12.78
CA ILE A 145 -3.34 -12.14 11.53
C ILE A 145 -1.99 -12.77 11.17
N LYS A 146 -1.94 -13.46 10.02
CA LYS A 146 -0.67 -13.87 9.42
C LYS A 146 -0.08 -12.73 8.59
N ALA A 147 1.20 -12.45 8.79
CA ALA A 147 1.93 -11.44 8.04
C ALA A 147 2.99 -12.09 7.16
N THR A 148 3.09 -11.66 5.89
CA THR A 148 4.11 -12.15 4.96
C THR A 148 4.65 -10.99 4.14
N ALA A 149 5.97 -10.92 3.96
CA ALA A 149 6.60 -9.98 3.04
C ALA A 149 7.24 -10.77 1.89
N PHE A 150 7.03 -10.35 0.66
CA PHE A 150 7.61 -11.01 -0.53
C PHE A 150 8.20 -10.00 -1.52
N SER A 151 9.15 -10.50 -2.32
CA SER A 151 9.76 -9.69 -3.36
C SER A 151 8.83 -9.59 -4.55
N SER A 152 8.74 -8.43 -5.20
CA SER A 152 7.98 -8.29 -6.45
C SER A 152 8.47 -9.21 -7.59
N LYS A 153 9.62 -9.88 -7.42
CA LYS A 153 10.12 -10.92 -8.33
C LYS A 153 9.53 -12.32 -8.08
N LEU A 154 8.75 -12.53 -7.02
CA LEU A 154 8.38 -13.86 -6.51
C LEU A 154 6.91 -14.27 -6.70
N GLU A 155 6.07 -13.47 -7.35
CA GLU A 155 4.74 -13.91 -7.80
C GLU A 155 4.76 -14.36 -9.27
N LEU A 156 5.61 -15.35 -9.56
CA LEU A 156 5.39 -16.31 -10.63
C LEU A 156 5.29 -17.69 -9.97
N ILE A 157 4.22 -17.91 -9.20
CA ILE A 157 3.89 -19.25 -8.74
C ILE A 157 2.46 -19.52 -9.20
N THR A 158 2.36 -20.13 -10.38
CA THR A 158 1.26 -21.00 -10.80
C THR A 158 1.24 -22.26 -9.96
#